data_AF-A0A497I2U7-F1
#
_entry.id   AF-A0A497I2U7-F1
#
_cell.length_a   1.000
_cell.length_b   1.000
_cell.length_c   1.000
_cell.angle_alpha   90.00
_cell.angle_beta   90.00
_cell.angle_gamma   90.00
#
_symmetry.space_group_name_H-M   'P 1'
#
loop_
_entity.id
_entity.type
_entity.pdbx_description
1 polymer ?
#
loop_
_entity_poly.entity_id
_entity_poly.type
_entity_poly.pdbx_seq_one_letter_code
_entity_poly.pdbx_strand_id
1 'polypeptide(L)'
;MNRRIRYRIIRRPVKYARLELRGSEIWIIVPKNMDPLEVIMENRNWIVKQLKLIKRAEELAEKLEIIPRTRKKFRSLVEKLVLEYSSLLKVEAKKVFIRKMTTSWGSCSEKGNININTLARYLPEKLIRYLVYHEVCHLLRWRHDEEFERLISGKFPDHKELDLELQAYWIKLNSMNKAS
;
A
#
# COMPACT_ATOMS: atom_id res chain seq x y z
N MET A 1 -11.46 -4.79 -25.66
CA MET A 1 -11.20 -3.38 -25.25
C MET A 1 -9.73 -3.23 -24.87
N ASN A 2 -8.94 -2.54 -25.70
CA ASN A 2 -7.55 -2.17 -25.40
C ASN A 2 -7.51 -1.13 -24.27
N ARG A 3 -7.46 -1.58 -23.01
CA ARG A 3 -7.16 -0.66 -21.90
C ARG A 3 -5.67 -0.33 -21.94
N ARG A 4 -5.34 0.93 -22.25
CA ARG A 4 -3.96 1.47 -22.18
C ARG A 4 -3.39 1.19 -20.79
N ILE A 5 -2.24 0.52 -20.76
CA ILE A 5 -1.46 0.28 -19.54
C ILE A 5 -1.11 1.64 -18.95
N ARG A 6 -1.56 1.94 -17.72
CA ARG A 6 -1.14 3.15 -16.99
C ARG A 6 0.19 2.86 -16.31
N TYR A 7 1.27 2.95 -17.09
CA TYR A 7 2.61 3.12 -16.54
C TYR A 7 3.09 4.53 -16.85
N ARG A 8 3.94 5.06 -15.98
CA ARG A 8 4.55 6.37 -16.14
C ARG A 8 6.06 6.25 -16.10
N ILE A 9 6.71 6.67 -17.17
CA ILE A 9 8.17 6.82 -17.19
C ILE A 9 8.53 8.17 -16.60
N ILE A 10 9.42 8.18 -15.60
CA ILE A 10 9.84 9.39 -14.90
C ILE A 10 11.36 9.44 -14.88
N ARG A 11 11.93 10.48 -15.49
CA ARG A 11 13.38 10.73 -15.43
C ARG A 11 13.74 11.54 -14.18
N ARG A 12 14.67 11.03 -13.38
CA ARG A 12 15.17 11.70 -12.16
C ARG A 12 16.69 11.52 -12.01
N PRO A 13 17.37 12.40 -11.26
CA PRO A 13 18.77 12.21 -10.91
C PRO A 13 18.92 11.11 -9.84
N VAL A 14 18.68 9.86 -10.25
CA VAL A 14 18.87 8.66 -9.43
C VAL A 14 20.03 7.84 -9.98
N LYS A 15 20.73 7.11 -9.10
CA LYS A 15 21.87 6.26 -9.50
C LYS A 15 21.42 5.01 -10.28
N TYR A 16 20.28 4.44 -9.91
CA TYR A 16 19.75 3.21 -10.50
C TYR A 16 18.27 3.38 -10.85
N ALA A 17 17.82 2.68 -11.90
CA ALA A 17 16.40 2.59 -12.18
C ALA A 17 15.67 1.79 -11.11
N ARG A 18 14.38 2.10 -10.92
CA ARG A 18 13.51 1.35 -10.02
C ARG A 18 12.07 1.41 -10.48
N LEU A 19 11.34 0.33 -10.20
CA LEU A 19 9.92 0.22 -10.46
C LEU A 19 9.17 0.33 -9.14
N GLU A 20 8.13 1.16 -9.11
CA GLU A 20 7.31 1.39 -7.93
C GLU A 20 5.83 1.27 -8.33
N LEU A 21 5.04 0.52 -7.56
CA LEU A 21 3.58 0.61 -7.65
C LEU A 21 3.12 1.78 -6.77
N ARG A 22 2.58 2.84 -7.39
CA ARG A 22 2.04 4.00 -6.67
C ARG A 22 0.54 4.05 -6.83
N GLY A 23 -0.17 3.59 -5.80
CA GLY A 23 -1.60 3.35 -5.93
C GLY A 23 -1.88 2.28 -6.99
N SER A 24 -2.51 2.66 -8.10
CA SER A 24 -2.79 1.77 -9.23
C SER A 24 -1.98 2.08 -10.50
N GLU A 25 -0.93 2.90 -10.39
CA GLU A 25 -0.06 3.26 -11.50
C GLU A 25 1.35 2.70 -11.28
N ILE A 26 1.92 2.08 -12.32
CA ILE A 26 3.30 1.59 -12.29
C ILE A 26 4.23 2.74 -12.67
N TRP A 27 5.10 3.13 -11.76
CA TRP A 27 6.10 4.17 -11.98
C TRP A 27 7.42 3.52 -12.34
N ILE A 28 7.97 3.89 -13.48
CA ILE A 28 9.28 3.45 -13.96
C ILE A 28 10.20 4.66 -13.85
N ILE A 29 10.98 4.71 -12.78
CA ILE A 29 11.87 5.81 -12.48
C ILE A 29 13.25 5.47 -13.02
N VAL A 30 13.76 6.27 -13.94
CA VAL A 30 15.05 6.02 -14.61
C VAL A 30 16.01 7.21 -14.49
N PRO A 31 17.34 6.96 -14.46
CA PRO A 31 18.36 7.98 -14.65
C PRO A 31 18.18 8.72 -15.99
N LYS A 32 18.75 9.93 -16.12
CA LYS A 32 18.65 10.73 -17.36
C LYS A 32 19.17 10.00 -18.61
N ASN A 33 20.22 9.21 -18.45
CA ASN A 33 20.97 8.59 -19.57
C ASN A 33 20.65 7.11 -19.77
N MET A 34 19.59 6.59 -19.13
CA MET A 34 19.20 5.19 -19.24
C MET A 34 17.95 5.06 -20.12
N ASP A 35 17.90 4.02 -20.96
CA ASP A 35 16.74 3.71 -21.78
C ASP A 35 15.62 3.08 -20.93
N PRO A 36 14.43 3.70 -20.83
CA PRO A 36 13.30 3.08 -20.15
C PRO A 36 12.88 1.72 -20.71
N LEU A 37 13.11 1.46 -22.00
CA LEU A 37 12.71 0.20 -22.63
C LEU A 37 13.53 -0.98 -22.10
N GLU A 38 14.83 -0.80 -21.90
CA GLU A 38 15.72 -1.78 -21.29
C GLU A 38 15.21 -2.17 -19.89
N VAL A 39 14.92 -1.17 -19.06
CA VAL A 39 14.37 -1.37 -17.71
C VAL A 39 13.04 -2.12 -17.74
N ILE A 40 12.16 -1.80 -18.71
CA ILE A 40 10.87 -2.50 -18.89
C ILE A 40 11.10 -3.96 -19.26
N MET A 41 12.02 -4.23 -20.19
CA MET A 41 12.29 -5.58 -20.68
C MET A 41 12.88 -6.46 -19.59
N GLU A 42 13.86 -5.96 -18.84
CA GLU A 42 14.46 -6.65 -17.70
C GLU A 42 13.41 -6.98 -16.62
N ASN A 43 12.45 -6.09 -16.41
CA ASN A 43 11.45 -6.22 -15.35
C ASN A 43 10.08 -6.71 -15.86
N ARG A 44 10.01 -7.24 -17.09
CA ARG A 44 8.74 -7.58 -17.77
C ARG A 44 7.85 -8.49 -16.94
N ASN A 45 8.43 -9.48 -16.27
CA ASN A 45 7.69 -10.49 -15.51
C ASN A 45 7.01 -9.85 -14.30
N TRP A 46 7.72 -8.95 -13.61
CA TRP A 46 7.17 -8.20 -12.50
C TRP A 46 6.06 -7.25 -12.98
N ILE A 47 6.29 -6.51 -14.08
CA ILE A 47 5.28 -5.61 -14.66
C ILE A 47 4.00 -6.38 -14.99
N VAL A 48 4.12 -7.49 -15.73
CA VAL A 48 2.98 -8.34 -16.10
C VAL A 48 2.25 -8.86 -14.86
N LYS A 49 2.98 -9.27 -13.81
CA LYS A 49 2.37 -9.71 -12.55
C LYS A 49 1.57 -8.57 -11.90
N GLN A 50 2.12 -7.36 -11.83
CA GLN A 50 1.42 -6.20 -11.28
C GLN A 50 0.18 -5.83 -12.09
N LEU A 51 0.26 -5.88 -13.42
CA LEU A 51 -0.90 -5.60 -14.27
C LEU A 51 -2.03 -6.60 -14.08
N LYS A 52 -1.71 -7.89 -13.89
CA LYS A 52 -2.71 -8.91 -13.55
C LYS A 52 -3.36 -8.63 -12.20
N LEU A 53 -2.57 -8.23 -11.19
CA LEU A 53 -3.09 -7.87 -9.86
C LEU A 53 -3.99 -6.64 -9.91
N ILE A 54 -3.57 -5.59 -10.61
CA ILE A 54 -4.36 -4.36 -10.78
C ILE A 54 -5.68 -4.69 -11.48
N LYS A 55 -5.67 -5.50 -12.55
CA LYS A 55 -6.90 -5.90 -13.24
C LYS A 55 -7.87 -6.64 -12.30
N ARG A 56 -7.38 -7.63 -11.55
CA ARG A 56 -8.21 -8.36 -10.56
C ARG A 56 -8.76 -7.41 -9.49
N ALA A 57 -7.96 -6.44 -9.05
CA ALA A 57 -8.37 -5.44 -8.10
C ALA A 57 -9.44 -4.48 -8.67
N GLU A 58 -9.34 -4.10 -9.95
CA GLU A 58 -10.38 -3.31 -10.63
C GLU A 58 -11.73 -4.07 -10.66
N GLU A 59 -11.70 -5.35 -11.02
CA GLU A 59 -12.90 -6.21 -11.06
C GLU A 59 -13.53 -6.38 -9.66
N LEU A 60 -12.70 -6.50 -8.62
CA LEU A 60 -13.17 -6.58 -7.25
C LEU A 60 -13.74 -5.23 -6.76
N ALA A 61 -13.10 -4.12 -7.13
CA ALA A 61 -13.47 -2.77 -6.70
C ALA A 61 -14.92 -2.39 -7.05
N GLU A 62 -15.44 -2.89 -8.16
CA GLU A 62 -16.84 -2.66 -8.57
C GLU A 62 -17.82 -3.22 -7.54
N LYS A 63 -17.50 -4.37 -6.94
CA LYS A 63 -18.37 -5.13 -6.02
C LYS A 63 -18.22 -4.75 -4.55
N LEU A 64 -17.15 -4.04 -4.19
CA LEU A 64 -16.86 -3.72 -2.79
C LEU A 64 -17.86 -2.69 -2.23
N GLU A 65 -18.32 -2.92 -1.01
CA GLU A 65 -19.08 -1.91 -0.27
C GLU A 65 -18.15 -1.02 0.56
N ILE A 66 -18.50 0.26 0.67
CA ILE A 66 -17.77 1.21 1.51
C ILE A 66 -18.44 1.28 2.86
N ILE A 67 -17.65 1.10 3.93
CA ILE A 67 -18.16 1.16 5.30
C ILE A 67 -17.72 2.48 5.93
N PRO A 68 -18.59 3.50 6.01
CA PRO A 68 -18.20 4.78 6.57
C PRO A 68 -17.97 4.69 8.08
N ARG A 69 -16.77 5.05 8.55
CA ARG A 69 -16.50 5.40 9.96
C ARG A 69 -16.26 6.89 10.15
N THR A 70 -16.71 7.40 11.29
CA THR A 70 -16.37 8.76 11.73
C THR A 70 -14.88 8.87 11.98
N ARG A 71 -14.31 10.07 11.81
CA ARG A 71 -12.88 10.32 12.05
C ARG A 71 -12.46 9.94 13.48
N LYS A 72 -13.31 10.24 14.47
CA LYS A 72 -13.08 9.91 15.88
C LYS A 72 -13.01 8.39 16.10
N LYS A 73 -14.02 7.64 15.63
CA LYS A 73 -14.05 6.17 15.77
C LYS A 73 -12.86 5.52 15.06
N PHE A 74 -12.53 5.99 13.85
CA PHE A 74 -11.38 5.50 13.10
C PHE A 74 -10.07 5.77 13.84
N ARG A 75 -9.88 6.98 14.37
CA ARG A 75 -8.68 7.33 15.13
C ARG A 75 -8.48 6.44 16.35
N SER A 76 -9.51 6.30 17.18
CA SER A 76 -9.43 5.45 18.37
C SER A 76 -9.14 3.99 18.03
N LEU A 77 -9.69 3.47 16.93
CA LEU A 77 -9.40 2.12 16.46
C LEU A 77 -7.92 1.98 16.06
N VAL A 78 -7.39 2.90 15.25
CA VAL A 78 -5.99 2.85 14.81
C VAL A 78 -5.03 2.96 16.01
N GLU A 79 -5.26 3.90 16.93
CA GLU A 79 -4.40 4.06 18.11
C GLU A 79 -4.42 2.81 19.00
N LYS A 80 -5.60 2.21 19.21
CA LYS A 80 -5.73 0.94 19.93
C LYS A 80 -4.93 -0.18 19.25
N LEU A 81 -5.06 -0.34 17.93
CA LEU A 81 -4.38 -1.39 17.18
C LEU A 81 -2.86 -1.19 17.16
N VAL A 82 -2.39 0.05 17.03
CA VAL A 82 -0.95 0.35 17.11
C VAL A 82 -0.41 -0.06 18.47
N LEU A 83 -1.09 0.28 19.56
CA LEU A 83 -0.67 -0.10 20.91
C LEU A 83 -0.67 -1.62 21.11
N GLU A 84 -1.73 -2.31 20.67
CA GLU A 84 -1.87 -3.76 20.73
C GLU A 84 -0.71 -4.46 19.99
N TYR A 85 -0.45 -4.08 18.75
CA TYR A 85 0.57 -4.72 17.93
C TYR A 85 1.99 -4.33 18.31
N SER A 86 2.21 -3.10 18.78
CA SER A 86 3.51 -2.70 19.34
C SER A 86 3.85 -3.55 20.56
N SER A 87 2.87 -3.77 21.45
CA SER A 87 3.04 -4.64 22.63
C SER A 87 3.29 -6.09 22.24
N LEU A 88 2.52 -6.62 21.28
CA LEU A 88 2.67 -8.00 20.77
C LEU A 88 4.07 -8.24 20.19
N LEU A 89 4.57 -7.29 19.41
CA LEU A 89 5.86 -7.38 18.72
C LEU A 89 7.04 -6.87 19.56
N LYS A 90 6.78 -6.40 20.79
CA LYS A 90 7.78 -5.81 21.70
C LYS A 90 8.57 -4.67 21.05
N VAL A 91 7.86 -3.81 20.33
CA VAL A 91 8.40 -2.58 19.71
C VAL A 91 7.71 -1.35 20.26
N GLU A 92 8.31 -0.19 20.04
CA GLU A 92 7.76 1.10 20.45
C GLU A 92 7.46 1.98 19.24
N ALA A 93 6.17 2.19 18.96
CA ALA A 93 5.71 3.20 18.03
C ALA A 93 5.68 4.57 18.71
N LYS A 94 6.22 5.62 18.06
CA LYS A 94 6.28 6.95 18.66
C LYS A 94 4.96 7.71 18.57
N LYS A 95 4.61 8.18 17.37
CA LYS A 95 3.39 8.95 17.13
C LYS A 95 2.54 8.31 16.05
N VAL A 96 1.23 8.39 16.22
CA VAL A 96 0.24 7.95 15.24
C VAL A 96 -0.39 9.16 14.55
N PHE A 97 -0.19 9.24 13.24
CA PHE A 97 -0.75 10.29 12.40
C PHE A 97 -1.81 9.73 11.47
N ILE A 98 -2.92 10.45 11.36
CA ILE A 98 -3.97 10.18 10.37
C ILE A 98 -3.98 11.34 9.40
N ARG A 99 -3.53 11.12 8.16
CA ARG A 99 -3.29 12.18 7.18
C ARG A 99 -3.75 11.77 5.79
N LYS A 100 -4.06 12.74 4.93
CA LYS A 100 -4.33 12.47 3.52
C LYS A 100 -3.02 12.04 2.85
N MET A 101 -3.03 10.87 2.22
CA MET A 101 -1.88 10.35 1.47
C MET A 101 -2.31 10.04 0.03
N THR A 102 -1.43 10.27 -0.93
CA THR A 102 -1.76 10.22 -2.37
C THR A 102 -1.30 8.94 -3.06
N THR A 103 -0.43 8.15 -2.43
CA THR A 103 0.23 7.00 -3.08
C THR A 103 0.24 5.72 -2.25
N SER A 104 -0.15 5.75 -0.97
CA SER A 104 -0.17 4.57 -0.10
C SER A 104 -1.24 4.64 0.98
N TRP A 105 -1.54 3.47 1.57
CA TRP A 105 -2.44 3.30 2.70
C TRP A 105 -1.82 3.68 4.04
N GLY A 106 -0.51 3.50 4.19
CA GLY A 106 0.24 3.87 5.36
C GLY A 106 1.73 4.09 5.07
N SER A 107 2.46 4.43 6.13
CA SER A 107 3.93 4.44 6.16
C SER A 107 4.44 4.50 7.60
N CYS A 108 5.54 3.80 7.88
CA CYS A 108 6.36 4.00 9.07
C CYS A 108 7.57 4.87 8.73
N SER A 109 7.83 5.94 9.50
CA SER A 109 9.02 6.78 9.30
C SER A 109 10.21 6.27 10.11
N GLU A 110 11.44 6.55 9.68
CA GLU A 110 12.68 6.15 10.41
C GLU A 110 12.69 6.56 11.88
N LYS A 111 11.95 7.61 12.23
CA LYS A 111 11.79 8.07 13.62
C LYS A 111 10.85 7.19 14.44
N GLY A 112 10.19 6.19 13.86
CA GLY A 112 9.20 5.32 14.48
C GLY A 112 7.77 5.88 14.48
N ASN A 113 7.45 6.85 13.59
CA ASN A 113 6.08 7.37 13.50
C ASN A 113 5.25 6.55 12.53
N ILE A 114 4.07 6.11 12.97
CA ILE A 114 3.10 5.40 12.15
C ILE A 114 2.15 6.41 11.51
N ASN A 115 1.99 6.33 10.20
CA ASN A 115 1.09 7.20 9.44
C ASN A 115 0.08 6.35 8.71
N ILE A 116 -1.20 6.66 8.87
CA ILE A 116 -2.30 5.96 8.21
C ILE A 116 -3.11 6.95 7.38
N ASN A 117 -3.49 6.54 6.18
CA ASN A 117 -4.27 7.35 5.25
C ASN A 117 -5.68 7.59 5.79
N THR A 118 -6.19 8.83 5.71
CA THR A 118 -7.58 9.19 6.06
C THR A 118 -8.63 8.37 5.32
N LEU A 119 -8.33 7.88 4.11
CA LEU A 119 -9.25 7.02 3.34
C LEU A 119 -9.46 5.65 4.00
N ALA A 120 -8.54 5.20 4.86
CA ALA A 120 -8.65 3.87 5.48
C ALA A 120 -9.85 3.76 6.43
N ARG A 121 -10.46 4.88 6.81
CA ARG A 121 -11.73 4.92 7.55
C ARG A 121 -12.90 4.24 6.83
N TYR A 122 -12.78 4.04 5.53
CA TYR A 122 -13.78 3.42 4.66
C TYR A 122 -13.59 1.90 4.48
N LEU A 123 -12.48 1.37 5.00
CA LEU A 123 -12.14 -0.04 4.90
C LEU A 123 -12.93 -0.87 5.93
N PRO A 124 -13.24 -2.15 5.63
CA PRO A 124 -13.59 -3.14 6.63
C PRO A 124 -12.55 -3.21 7.75
N GLU A 125 -12.98 -3.54 8.96
CA GLU A 125 -12.08 -3.56 10.12
C GLU A 125 -10.92 -4.55 9.95
N LYS A 126 -11.16 -5.70 9.29
CA LYS A 126 -10.12 -6.68 8.97
C LYS A 126 -8.95 -6.06 8.19
N LEU A 127 -9.25 -5.23 7.18
CA LEU A 127 -8.23 -4.54 6.39
C LEU A 127 -7.53 -3.43 7.19
N ILE A 128 -8.23 -2.75 8.11
CA ILE A 128 -7.60 -1.77 9.01
C ILE A 128 -6.61 -2.48 9.93
N ARG A 129 -6.98 -3.65 10.50
CA ARG A 129 -6.11 -4.47 11.34
C ARG A 129 -4.86 -4.92 10.59
N TYR A 130 -5.05 -5.46 9.39
CA TYR A 130 -3.96 -5.87 8.52
C TYR A 130 -3.01 -4.69 8.19
N LEU A 131 -3.57 -3.56 7.75
CA LEU A 131 -2.81 -2.36 7.43
C LEU A 131 -2.01 -1.85 8.64
N VAL A 132 -2.64 -1.74 9.81
CA VAL A 132 -1.94 -1.25 11.00
C VAL A 132 -0.83 -2.22 11.43
N TYR A 133 -1.08 -3.53 11.39
CA TYR A 133 -0.06 -4.53 11.69
C TYR A 133 1.14 -4.43 10.73
N HIS A 134 0.87 -4.24 9.43
CA HIS A 134 1.90 -4.04 8.41
C HIS A 134 2.82 -2.86 8.75
N GLU A 135 2.24 -1.71 9.08
CA GLU A 135 3.03 -0.52 9.42
C GLU A 135 3.82 -0.68 10.73
N VAL A 136 3.28 -1.40 11.72
CA VAL A 136 4.00 -1.69 12.97
C VAL A 136 5.15 -2.67 12.73
N CYS A 137 4.99 -3.67 11.84
CA CYS A 137 6.08 -4.57 11.47
C CYS A 137 7.30 -3.83 10.89
N HIS A 138 7.09 -2.67 10.27
CA HIS A 138 8.20 -1.83 9.80
C HIS A 138 9.10 -1.27 10.90
N LEU A 139 8.67 -1.28 12.17
CA LEU A 139 9.53 -0.96 13.31
C LEU A 139 10.58 -2.06 13.56
N LEU A 140 10.32 -3.30 13.15
CA LEU A 140 11.28 -4.41 13.21
C LEU A 140 12.06 -4.58 11.90
N ARG A 141 11.36 -4.53 10.76
CA ARG A 141 11.92 -4.84 9.44
C ARG A 141 11.46 -3.83 8.39
N TRP A 142 12.42 -3.02 7.92
CA TRP A 142 12.17 -1.96 6.92
C TRP A 142 11.89 -2.47 5.52
N ARG A 143 12.45 -3.63 5.17
CA ARG A 143 12.33 -4.23 3.83
C ARG A 143 11.29 -5.33 3.87
N HIS A 144 10.49 -5.43 2.81
CA HIS A 144 9.58 -6.54 2.55
C HIS A 144 10.35 -7.79 2.09
N ASP A 145 11.29 -8.25 2.91
CA ASP A 145 12.06 -9.46 2.69
C ASP A 145 11.33 -10.70 3.25
N GLU A 146 11.97 -11.88 3.14
CA GLU A 146 11.39 -13.13 3.63
C GLU A 146 11.05 -13.10 5.13
N GLU A 147 11.77 -12.30 5.93
CA GLU A 147 11.45 -12.17 7.34
C GLU A 147 10.19 -11.34 7.56
N PHE A 148 10.04 -10.25 6.82
CA PHE A 148 8.82 -9.46 6.83
C PHE A 148 7.62 -10.31 6.39
N GLU A 149 7.76 -11.07 5.32
CA GLU A 149 6.73 -12.02 4.86
C GLU A 149 6.35 -13.04 5.93
N ARG A 150 7.34 -13.57 6.68
CA ARG A 150 7.08 -14.47 7.81
C ARG A 150 6.33 -13.77 8.95
N LEU A 151 6.69 -12.53 9.28
CA LEU A 151 6.00 -11.74 10.32
C LEU A 151 4.54 -11.48 9.96
N ILE A 152 4.29 -11.11 8.70
CA ILE A 152 2.94 -10.87 8.18
C ILE A 152 2.14 -12.16 8.14
N SER A 153 2.64 -13.19 7.46
CA SER A 153 1.93 -14.47 7.28
C SER A 153 1.66 -15.20 8.60
N GLY A 154 2.52 -15.03 9.61
CA GLY A 154 2.29 -15.58 10.95
C GLY A 154 1.04 -15.04 11.65
N LYS A 155 0.62 -13.80 11.34
CA LYS A 155 -0.60 -13.19 11.90
C LYS A 155 -1.77 -13.17 10.91
N PHE A 156 -1.47 -12.96 9.64
CA PHE A 156 -2.40 -12.86 8.52
C PHE A 156 -1.98 -13.85 7.41
N PRO A 157 -2.34 -15.14 7.54
CA PRO A 157 -1.94 -16.15 6.56
C PRO A 157 -2.49 -15.86 5.16
N ASP A 158 -3.62 -15.15 5.07
CA ASP A 158 -4.30 -14.69 3.85
C ASP A 158 -3.88 -13.28 3.40
N HIS A 159 -2.70 -12.79 3.81
CA HIS A 159 -2.24 -11.43 3.50
C HIS A 159 -2.23 -11.08 2.00
N LYS A 160 -2.03 -12.06 1.11
CA LYS A 160 -2.03 -11.82 -0.35
C LYS A 160 -3.43 -11.42 -0.85
N GLU A 161 -4.46 -12.04 -0.31
CA GLU A 161 -5.85 -11.68 -0.55
C GLU A 161 -6.16 -10.30 0.05
N LEU A 162 -5.66 -10.02 1.26
CA LEU A 162 -5.84 -8.73 1.91
C LEU A 162 -5.15 -7.58 1.17
N ASP A 163 -3.97 -7.82 0.59
CA ASP A 163 -3.27 -6.87 -0.29
C ASP A 163 -4.10 -6.57 -1.55
N LEU A 164 -4.67 -7.61 -2.16
CA LEU A 164 -5.54 -7.47 -3.32
C LEU A 164 -6.81 -6.66 -2.98
N GLU A 165 -7.43 -6.94 -1.83
CA GLU A 165 -8.58 -6.18 -1.32
C GLU A 165 -8.22 -4.72 -1.04
N LEU A 166 -7.09 -4.45 -0.37
CA LEU A 166 -6.59 -3.09 -0.15
C LEU A 166 -6.38 -2.36 -1.47
N GLN A 167 -5.83 -3.02 -2.48
CA GLN A 167 -5.65 -2.45 -3.81
C GLN A 167 -7.00 -2.14 -4.49
N ALA A 168 -7.98 -3.02 -4.35
CA ALA A 168 -9.33 -2.83 -4.90
C ALA A 168 -10.03 -1.63 -4.22
N TYR A 169 -9.95 -1.53 -2.88
CA TYR A 169 -10.44 -0.36 -2.17
C TYR A 169 -9.73 0.93 -2.58
N TRP A 170 -8.41 0.87 -2.84
CA TRP A 170 -7.66 2.03 -3.30
C TRP A 170 -8.20 2.54 -4.63
N ILE A 171 -8.42 1.63 -5.58
CA ILE A 171 -9.01 1.93 -6.88
C ILE A 171 -10.41 2.54 -6.72
N LYS A 172 -11.29 1.90 -5.93
CA LYS A 172 -12.67 2.37 -5.71
C LYS A 172 -12.73 3.77 -5.11
N LEU A 173 -11.98 4.02 -4.04
CA LEU A 173 -12.05 5.28 -3.31
C LEU A 173 -11.39 6.44 -4.08
N ASN A 174 -10.34 6.16 -4.87
CA ASN A 174 -9.70 7.18 -5.69
C ASN A 174 -10.45 7.47 -7.00
N SER A 175 -11.25 6.53 -7.53
CA SER A 175 -12.15 6.85 -8.65
C SER A 175 -13.28 7.77 -8.22
N MET A 176 -13.85 7.57 -7.03
CA MET A 176 -14.88 8.45 -6.46
C MET A 176 -14.37 9.88 -6.20
N ASN A 177 -13.16 10.02 -5.63
CA ASN A 177 -12.57 11.34 -5.35
C ASN A 177 -12.17 12.14 -6.61
N LYS A 178 -12.06 11.50 -7.79
CA LYS A 178 -11.77 12.18 -9.07
C LYS A 178 -13.04 12.63 -9.81
N ALA A 179 -14.20 12.12 -9.40
CA ALA A 179 -15.50 12.45 -9.96
C ALA A 179 -16.22 13.58 -9.17
N SER A 180 -15.53 14.18 -8.19
CA SER A 180 -15.94 15.33 -7.38
C SER A 180 -15.01 16.51 -7.64
#